data_AF-A0A8X6P7W3-F1
#
_entry.id   AF-A0A8X6P7W3-F1
#
_cell.length_a   1.000
_cell.length_b   1.000
_cell.length_c   1.000
_cell.angle_alpha   90.00
_cell.angle_beta   90.00
_cell.angle_gamma   90.00
#
_symmetry.space_group_name_H-M   'P 1'
#
loop_
_entity.id
_entity.type
_entity.pdbx_description
1 polymer ?
#
loop_
_entity_poly.entity_id
_entity_poly.type
_entity_poly.pdbx_seq_one_letter_code
_entity_poly.pdbx_strand_id
1 'polypeptide(L)'
;MFAYRARGLPFVAGFWAFNLEIQDKYNIAMIFVGGYTYYKIFVECPFLFVFSACVLIHHYGLLLLQSNNAFKSVDFSTTPSNCIQIINTYSRIEEKLRLLTETLSESLFILLFIGFVNLYSALVFYLEEEIPTFYLPDICICASTGVLVVCSLTIYTSKIPQYMLEIKNNVRLLINKYEVNNLKCEKEFRLLRRMEKNDIIYLSACGMVSFQKSLLLSAFGTFFTYALLIEKS
;
A
#
# COMPACT_ATOMS: atom_id res chain seq x y z
N MET A 1 3.92 -22.71 4.82
CA MET A 1 5.00 -22.69 5.83
C MET A 1 4.87 -23.76 6.91
N PHE A 2 3.69 -24.04 7.49
CA PHE A 2 3.52 -25.14 8.46
C PHE A 2 3.81 -26.56 7.90
N ALA A 3 3.75 -26.75 6.57
CA ALA A 3 4.00 -28.04 5.94
C ALA A 3 5.47 -28.51 6.01
N TYR A 4 6.44 -27.60 6.20
CA TYR A 4 7.87 -27.94 6.27
C TYR A 4 8.38 -28.11 7.70
N ARG A 5 7.71 -27.50 8.70
CA ARG A 5 8.04 -27.67 10.13
C ARG A 5 7.75 -29.09 10.65
N ALA A 6 7.03 -29.92 9.89
CA ALA A 6 6.78 -31.33 10.20
C ALA A 6 7.98 -32.26 9.87
N ARG A 7 9.09 -31.74 9.32
CA ARG A 7 10.23 -32.56 8.84
C ARG A 7 11.33 -32.83 9.87
N GLY A 8 11.16 -32.42 11.13
CA GLY A 8 12.14 -32.68 12.21
C GLY A 8 11.83 -33.88 13.12
N LEU A 9 10.70 -34.57 12.93
CA LEU A 9 10.31 -35.74 13.72
C LEU A 9 10.44 -37.00 12.85
N PRO A 10 10.99 -38.12 13.38
CA PRO A 10 11.10 -39.36 12.64
C PRO A 10 9.70 -39.83 12.22
N PHE A 11 9.46 -39.80 10.92
CA PHE A 11 8.61 -40.74 10.17
C PHE A 11 7.26 -41.13 10.77
N VAL A 12 6.45 -40.22 11.35
CA VAL A 12 4.99 -40.42 11.54
C VAL A 12 4.28 -39.07 11.54
N ALA A 13 4.40 -38.29 10.47
CA ALA A 13 3.46 -37.20 10.22
C ALA A 13 2.36 -37.71 9.28
N GLY A 14 1.51 -38.58 9.82
CA GLY A 14 0.22 -38.86 9.20
C GLY A 14 -0.48 -37.53 8.99
N PHE A 15 -0.71 -37.18 7.73
CA PHE A 15 -1.57 -36.06 7.37
C PHE A 15 -2.96 -36.40 7.93
N TRP A 16 -3.33 -35.81 9.07
CA TRP A 16 -4.63 -36.01 9.75
C TRP A 16 -5.82 -35.40 8.98
N ALA A 17 -5.69 -35.22 7.66
CA ALA A 17 -6.78 -34.95 6.76
C ALA A 17 -6.99 -36.20 5.90
N PHE A 18 -8.04 -36.96 6.20
CA PHE A 18 -8.61 -38.03 5.36
C PHE A 18 -8.00 -39.44 5.36
N ASN A 19 -7.45 -39.94 6.47
CA ASN A 19 -7.42 -41.37 6.82
C ASN A 19 -7.18 -42.37 5.65
N LEU A 20 -6.27 -42.04 4.72
CA LEU A 20 -5.96 -42.80 3.52
C LEU A 20 -4.44 -42.94 3.47
N GLU A 21 -3.96 -44.18 3.62
CA GLU A 21 -2.56 -44.53 3.38
C GLU A 21 -2.26 -44.39 1.89
N ILE A 22 -1.84 -43.18 1.51
CA ILE A 22 -1.46 -42.86 0.14
C ILE A 22 0.01 -43.25 -0.04
N GLN A 23 0.23 -44.22 -0.92
CA GLN A 23 1.52 -44.78 -1.36
C GLN A 23 2.56 -43.68 -1.69
N ASP A 24 3.82 -43.87 -1.28
CA ASP A 24 4.91 -42.87 -1.27
C ASP A 24 5.09 -42.04 -2.55
N LYS A 25 4.76 -42.57 -3.73
CA LYS A 25 4.84 -41.84 -5.01
C LYS A 25 3.87 -40.66 -5.11
N TYR A 26 2.68 -40.78 -4.52
CA TYR A 26 1.66 -39.72 -4.57
C TYR A 26 1.90 -38.65 -3.49
N ASN A 27 2.60 -38.98 -2.41
CA ASN A 27 3.01 -38.00 -1.40
C ASN A 27 3.95 -36.94 -1.98
N ILE A 28 4.90 -37.32 -2.84
CA ILE A 28 5.82 -36.36 -3.47
C ILE A 28 5.05 -35.40 -4.39
N ALA A 29 4.11 -35.91 -5.18
CA ALA A 29 3.27 -35.08 -6.05
C ALA A 29 2.37 -34.13 -5.24
N MET A 30 1.75 -34.62 -4.16
CA MET A 30 0.93 -33.81 -3.27
C MET A 30 1.73 -32.73 -2.54
N ILE A 31 2.96 -33.03 -2.11
CA ILE A 31 3.88 -32.05 -1.51
C ILE A 31 4.27 -30.97 -2.53
N PHE A 32 4.53 -31.38 -3.79
CA PHE A 32 4.87 -30.44 -4.86
C PHE A 32 3.68 -29.53 -5.20
N VAL A 33 2.48 -30.09 -5.37
CA VAL A 33 1.24 -29.33 -5.61
C VAL A 33 0.92 -28.43 -4.41
N GLY A 34 1.09 -28.91 -3.18
CA GLY A 34 0.90 -28.14 -1.95
C GLY A 34 1.89 -26.97 -1.82
N GLY A 35 3.16 -27.20 -2.14
CA GLY A 35 4.18 -26.15 -2.19
C GLY A 35 3.90 -25.12 -3.28
N TYR A 36 3.49 -25.57 -4.46
CA TYR A 36 3.15 -24.69 -5.59
C TYR A 36 1.90 -23.85 -5.32
N THR A 37 0.84 -24.46 -4.80
CA THR A 37 -0.39 -23.75 -4.42
C THR A 37 -0.12 -22.76 -3.28
N TYR A 38 0.71 -23.13 -2.30
CA TYR A 38 1.16 -22.21 -1.25
C TYR A 38 1.92 -21.01 -1.83
N TYR A 39 2.88 -21.23 -2.72
CA TYR A 39 3.64 -20.16 -3.37
C TYR A 39 2.71 -19.22 -4.17
N LYS A 40 1.80 -19.80 -4.96
CA LYS A 40 0.82 -19.05 -5.76
C LYS A 40 -0.10 -18.18 -4.87
N ILE A 41 -0.64 -18.75 -3.80
CA ILE A 41 -1.65 -18.07 -2.97
C ILE A 41 -1.02 -17.07 -2.00
N PHE A 42 0.13 -17.39 -1.38
CA PHE A 42 0.71 -16.56 -0.31
C PHE A 42 1.81 -15.60 -0.78
N VAL A 43 2.41 -15.83 -1.95
CA VAL A 43 3.45 -14.94 -2.49
C VAL A 43 2.93 -14.23 -3.73
N GLU A 44 2.53 -14.97 -4.76
CA GLU A 44 2.21 -14.38 -6.06
C GLU A 44 0.92 -13.53 -6.04
N CYS A 45 -0.16 -14.04 -5.41
CA CYS A 45 -1.42 -13.30 -5.32
C CYS A 45 -1.27 -11.95 -4.57
N PRO A 46 -0.71 -11.89 -3.35
CA PRO A 46 -0.50 -10.62 -2.65
C PRO A 46 0.33 -9.62 -3.45
N PHE A 47 1.36 -10.08 -4.17
CA PHE A 47 2.15 -9.22 -5.04
C PHE A 47 1.32 -8.63 -6.17
N LEU A 48 0.53 -9.43 -6.88
CA LEU A 48 -0.32 -8.92 -7.96
C LEU A 48 -1.33 -7.88 -7.44
N PHE A 49 -1.91 -8.12 -6.26
CA PHE A 49 -2.80 -7.15 -5.61
C PHE A 49 -2.06 -5.87 -5.21
N VAL A 50 -0.85 -5.97 -4.63
CA VAL A 50 -0.04 -4.81 -4.25
C VAL A 50 0.37 -4.00 -5.47
N PHE A 51 0.84 -4.65 -6.54
CA PHE A 51 1.18 -3.96 -7.78
C PHE A 51 -0.03 -3.31 -8.42
N SER A 52 -1.18 -3.99 -8.48
CA SER A 52 -2.43 -3.43 -8.99
C SER A 52 -2.86 -2.19 -8.18
N ALA A 53 -2.85 -2.30 -6.84
CA ALA A 53 -3.16 -1.18 -5.95
C ALA A 53 -2.17 -0.02 -6.13
N CYS A 54 -0.87 -0.30 -6.23
CA CYS A 54 0.17 0.73 -6.44
C CYS A 54 0.00 1.43 -7.79
N VAL A 55 -0.29 0.70 -8.87
CA VAL A 55 -0.56 1.26 -10.20
C VAL A 55 -1.79 2.15 -10.18
N LEU A 56 -2.86 1.70 -9.51
CA LEU A 56 -4.09 2.47 -9.39
C LEU A 56 -3.84 3.77 -8.61
N ILE A 57 -3.19 3.68 -7.45
CA ILE A 57 -2.79 4.84 -6.63
C ILE A 57 -1.90 5.79 -7.44
N HIS A 58 -0.92 5.26 -8.18
CA HIS A 58 -0.03 6.06 -9.01
C HIS A 58 -0.79 6.77 -10.13
N HIS A 59 -1.73 6.10 -10.78
CA HIS A 59 -2.57 6.69 -11.83
C HIS A 59 -3.41 7.85 -11.30
N TYR A 60 -4.04 7.71 -10.13
CA TYR A 60 -4.75 8.81 -9.48
C TYR A 60 -3.81 9.95 -9.04
N GLY A 61 -2.60 9.62 -8.58
CA GLY A 61 -1.56 10.62 -8.32
C GLY A 61 -1.17 11.43 -9.57
N LEU A 62 -1.05 10.77 -10.73
CA LEU A 62 -0.79 11.45 -12.00
C LEU A 62 -1.96 12.36 -12.42
N LEU A 63 -3.21 11.91 -12.25
CA LEU A 63 -4.40 12.74 -12.53
C LEU A 63 -4.46 13.99 -11.65
N LEU A 64 -4.08 13.87 -10.36
CA LEU A 64 -3.94 15.02 -9.47
C LEU A 64 -2.83 15.96 -9.93
N LEU A 65 -1.67 15.44 -10.32
CA LEU A 65 -0.56 16.24 -10.83
C LEU A 65 -0.92 16.99 -12.13
N GLN A 66 -1.62 16.33 -13.05
CA GLN A 66 -2.13 16.96 -14.28
C GLN A 66 -3.11 18.09 -13.97
N SER A 67 -4.03 17.86 -13.02
CA SER A 67 -4.96 18.90 -12.55
C SER A 67 -4.20 20.07 -11.92
N ASN A 68 -3.14 19.78 -11.14
CA ASN A 68 -2.28 20.80 -10.53
C ASN A 68 -1.58 21.66 -11.59
N ASN A 69 -1.04 21.05 -12.64
CA ASN A 69 -0.40 21.77 -13.74
C ASN A 69 -1.41 22.63 -14.51
N ALA A 70 -2.64 22.14 -14.70
CA ALA A 70 -3.72 22.92 -15.29
C ALA A 70 -4.09 24.14 -14.44
N PHE A 71 -4.12 24.02 -13.11
CA PHE A 71 -4.32 25.16 -12.21
C PHE A 71 -3.19 26.19 -12.30
N LYS A 72 -1.93 25.77 -12.53
CA LYS A 72 -0.79 26.68 -12.70
C LYS A 72 -0.82 27.42 -14.04
N SER A 73 -1.32 26.80 -15.11
CA SER A 73 -1.28 27.35 -16.47
C SER A 73 -2.46 28.28 -16.81
N VAL A 74 -3.54 28.25 -16.03
CA VAL A 74 -4.72 29.07 -16.32
C VAL A 74 -4.60 30.46 -15.73
N ASP A 75 -4.58 31.47 -16.59
CA ASP A 75 -4.81 32.86 -16.22
C ASP A 75 -6.31 33.13 -16.11
N PHE A 76 -6.79 33.21 -14.87
CA PHE A 76 -8.20 33.40 -14.52
C PHE A 76 -8.80 34.72 -15.02
N SER A 77 -7.96 35.67 -15.43
CA SER A 77 -8.40 36.95 -16.01
C SER A 77 -8.97 36.82 -17.42
N THR A 78 -8.68 35.72 -18.14
CA THR A 78 -9.02 35.59 -19.57
C THR A 78 -10.06 34.53 -19.89
N THR A 79 -10.16 33.42 -19.13
CA THR A 79 -11.09 32.31 -19.46
C THR A 79 -11.79 31.68 -18.24
N PRO A 80 -12.84 32.33 -17.70
CA PRO A 80 -13.63 31.83 -16.57
C PRO A 80 -14.27 30.44 -16.78
N SER A 81 -14.67 30.12 -18.02
CA SER A 81 -15.26 28.82 -18.36
C SER A 81 -14.31 27.63 -18.16
N ASN A 82 -13.02 27.82 -18.46
CA ASN A 82 -12.00 26.76 -18.33
C ASN A 82 -11.70 26.47 -16.86
N CYS A 83 -11.73 27.50 -16.02
CA CYS A 83 -11.61 27.39 -14.57
C CYS A 83 -12.69 26.48 -13.98
N ILE A 84 -13.96 26.71 -14.33
CA ILE A 84 -15.09 25.88 -13.86
C ILE A 84 -14.93 24.42 -14.31
N GLN A 85 -14.44 24.19 -15.53
CA GLN A 85 -14.21 22.85 -16.05
C GLN A 85 -13.10 22.11 -15.29
N ILE A 86 -11.98 22.78 -15.01
CA ILE A 86 -10.88 22.20 -14.21
C ILE A 86 -11.36 21.90 -12.78
N ILE A 87 -12.14 22.81 -12.20
CA ILE A 87 -12.71 22.65 -10.86
C ILE A 87 -13.63 21.42 -10.78
N ASN A 88 -14.55 21.28 -11.74
CA ASN A 88 -15.45 20.14 -11.77
C ASN A 88 -14.70 18.83 -12.03
N THR A 89 -13.65 18.86 -12.85
CA THR A 89 -12.79 17.71 -13.11
C THR A 89 -12.08 17.27 -11.84
N TYR A 90 -11.52 18.22 -11.07
CA TYR A 90 -10.90 17.96 -9.78
C TYR A 90 -11.92 17.38 -8.77
N SER A 91 -13.11 17.97 -8.63
CA SER A 91 -14.15 17.45 -7.73
C SER A 91 -14.53 16.01 -8.06
N ARG A 92 -14.63 15.66 -9.35
CA ARG A 92 -14.91 14.29 -9.79
C ARG A 92 -13.74 13.34 -9.50
N ILE A 93 -12.50 13.80 -9.60
CA ILE A 93 -11.32 13.02 -9.22
C ILE A 93 -11.31 12.81 -7.71
N GLU A 94 -11.62 13.83 -6.91
CA GLU A 94 -11.70 13.77 -5.45
C GLU A 94 -12.76 12.76 -4.98
N GLU A 95 -13.96 12.78 -5.55
CA GLU A 95 -15.02 11.81 -5.25
C GLU A 95 -14.60 10.37 -5.56
N LYS A 96 -14.01 10.14 -6.74
CA LYS A 96 -13.49 8.81 -7.12
C LYS A 96 -12.35 8.36 -6.21
N LEU A 97 -11.47 9.29 -5.82
CA LEU A 97 -10.37 9.02 -4.90
C LEU A 97 -10.89 8.64 -3.51
N ARG A 98 -11.96 9.29 -3.03
CA ARG A 98 -12.60 8.95 -1.74
C ARG A 98 -13.20 7.55 -1.78
N LEU A 99 -14.00 7.24 -2.80
CA LEU A 99 -14.58 5.90 -2.99
C LEU A 99 -13.49 4.84 -3.12
N LEU A 100 -12.42 5.14 -3.86
CA LEU A 100 -11.28 4.24 -3.98
C LEU A 100 -10.62 4.02 -2.63
N THR A 101 -10.39 5.08 -1.85
CA THR A 101 -9.74 4.99 -0.55
C THR A 101 -10.55 4.15 0.42
N GLU A 102 -11.87 4.34 0.47
CA GLU A 102 -12.78 3.54 1.29
C GLU A 102 -12.73 2.06 0.89
N THR A 103 -12.87 1.76 -0.40
CA THR A 103 -12.87 0.38 -0.91
C THR A 103 -11.52 -0.31 -0.72
N LEU A 104 -10.43 0.42 -0.92
CA LEU A 104 -9.07 -0.12 -0.87
C LEU A 104 -8.56 -0.19 0.58
N SER A 105 -9.16 0.52 1.53
CA SER A 105 -8.69 0.60 2.93
C SER A 105 -8.57 -0.75 3.62
N GLU A 106 -9.57 -1.62 3.45
CA GLU A 106 -9.60 -2.97 4.01
C GLU A 106 -8.55 -3.87 3.33
N SER A 107 -8.49 -3.79 1.99
CA SER A 107 -7.53 -4.56 1.20
C SER A 107 -6.08 -4.19 1.53
N LEU A 108 -5.80 -2.88 1.69
CA LEU A 108 -4.49 -2.37 2.08
C LEU A 108 -4.07 -2.85 3.46
N PHE A 109 -5.02 -2.92 4.40
CA PHE A 109 -4.75 -3.44 5.74
C PHE A 109 -4.31 -4.90 5.70
N ILE A 110 -5.04 -5.75 4.97
CA ILE A 110 -4.71 -7.16 4.83
C ILE A 110 -3.33 -7.33 4.17
N LEU A 111 -3.05 -6.58 3.10
CA LEU A 111 -1.76 -6.65 2.40
C LEU A 111 -0.60 -6.20 3.28
N LEU A 112 -0.78 -5.13 4.06
CA LEU A 112 0.21 -4.64 5.01
C LEU A 112 0.45 -5.66 6.12
N PHE A 113 -0.61 -6.28 6.65
CA PHE A 113 -0.50 -7.35 7.65
C PHE A 113 0.27 -8.56 7.10
N ILE A 114 -0.01 -9.00 5.87
CA ILE A 114 0.74 -10.07 5.19
C ILE A 114 2.22 -9.69 5.07
N GLY A 115 2.51 -8.43 4.70
CA GLY A 115 3.89 -7.92 4.63
C GLY A 115 4.61 -8.04 5.97
N PHE A 116 3.98 -7.64 7.08
CA PHE A 116 4.53 -7.76 8.42
C PHE A 116 4.74 -9.21 8.86
N VAL A 117 3.79 -10.11 8.59
CA VAL A 117 3.90 -11.54 8.92
C VAL A 117 5.07 -12.18 8.15
N ASN A 118 5.28 -11.82 6.88
CA ASN A 118 6.40 -12.32 6.08
C ASN A 118 7.74 -11.84 6.61
N LEU A 119 7.85 -10.56 6.98
CA LEU A 119 9.05 -10.03 7.63
C LEU A 119 9.32 -10.74 8.97
N TYR A 120 8.27 -10.98 9.76
CA TYR A 120 8.41 -11.56 11.11
C TYR A 120 8.84 -13.01 11.01
N SER A 121 8.26 -13.75 10.07
CA SER A 121 8.66 -15.11 9.75
C SER A 121 10.14 -15.15 9.36
N ALA A 122 10.58 -14.28 8.45
CA ALA A 122 11.99 -14.22 8.05
C ALA A 122 12.93 -13.92 9.22
N LEU A 123 12.52 -13.05 10.15
CA LEU A 123 13.30 -12.72 11.34
C LEU A 123 13.41 -13.89 12.32
N VAL A 124 12.31 -14.61 12.56
CA VAL A 124 12.32 -15.82 13.40
C VAL A 124 13.27 -16.87 12.82
N PHE A 125 13.23 -17.11 11.50
CA PHE A 125 14.13 -18.06 10.86
C PHE A 125 15.59 -17.61 10.85
N TYR A 126 15.85 -16.30 10.71
CA TYR A 126 17.20 -15.76 10.76
C TYR A 126 17.86 -15.95 12.14
N LEU A 127 17.05 -15.99 13.21
CA LEU A 127 17.52 -16.12 14.59
C LEU A 127 17.67 -17.59 15.05
N GLU A 128 17.27 -18.58 14.24
CA GLU A 128 17.55 -19.98 14.55
C GLU A 128 19.06 -20.26 14.36
N GLU A 129 19.74 -20.80 15.40
CA GLU A 129 21.20 -20.96 15.45
C GLU A 129 21.77 -21.88 14.35
N GLU A 130 20.99 -22.82 13.84
CA GLU A 130 21.39 -23.76 12.79
C GLU A 130 20.44 -23.68 11.60
N ILE A 131 20.65 -22.71 10.70
CA ILE A 131 19.90 -22.61 9.45
C ILE A 131 20.54 -23.52 8.40
N PRO A 132 19.86 -24.59 7.94
CA PRO A 132 20.35 -25.37 6.81
C PRO A 132 20.40 -24.47 5.57
N THR A 133 21.51 -24.53 4.82
CA THR A 133 21.77 -23.66 3.65
C THR A 133 20.65 -23.73 2.60
N PHE A 134 19.89 -24.83 2.58
CA PHE A 134 18.72 -25.03 1.72
C PHE A 134 17.54 -24.07 2.02
N TYR A 135 17.41 -23.55 3.23
CA TYR A 135 16.31 -22.64 3.62
C TYR A 135 16.62 -21.15 3.43
N LEU A 136 17.90 -20.79 3.20
CA LEU A 136 18.32 -19.41 2.88
C LEU A 136 17.50 -18.74 1.76
N PRO A 137 17.25 -19.38 0.61
CA PRO A 137 16.46 -18.75 -0.46
C PRO A 137 15.02 -18.43 -0.02
N ASP A 138 14.37 -19.28 0.78
CA ASP A 138 13.01 -19.05 1.26
C ASP A 138 12.94 -17.88 2.24
N ILE A 139 13.94 -17.75 3.13
CA ILE A 139 14.07 -16.63 4.06
C ILE A 139 14.26 -15.32 3.28
N CYS A 140 15.16 -15.33 2.29
CA CYS A 140 15.38 -14.18 1.41
C CYS A 140 14.11 -13.77 0.65
N ILE A 141 13.33 -14.74 0.16
CA ILE A 141 12.06 -14.47 -0.52
C ILE A 141 11.04 -13.86 0.45
N CYS A 142 10.90 -14.41 1.66
CA CYS A 142 9.97 -13.87 2.66
C CYS A 142 10.35 -12.45 3.09
N ALA A 143 11.64 -12.21 3.37
CA ALA A 143 12.16 -10.90 3.74
C ALA A 143 11.96 -9.88 2.62
N SER A 144 12.40 -10.20 1.41
CA SER A 144 12.26 -9.29 0.26
C SER A 144 10.80 -9.00 -0.07
N THR A 145 9.92 -10.01 0.01
CA THR A 145 8.47 -9.84 -0.19
C THR A 145 7.88 -8.89 0.84
N GLY A 146 8.16 -9.13 2.12
CA GLY A 146 7.69 -8.28 3.19
C GLY A 146 8.15 -6.82 3.05
N VAL A 147 9.45 -6.60 2.75
CA VAL A 147 9.99 -5.26 2.52
C VAL A 147 9.33 -4.59 1.33
N LEU A 148 9.23 -5.28 0.19
CA LEU A 148 8.65 -4.72 -1.03
C LEU A 148 7.19 -4.32 -0.84
N VAL A 149 6.39 -5.15 -0.17
CA VAL A 149 4.98 -4.85 0.10
C VAL A 149 4.85 -3.62 1.00
N VAL A 150 5.55 -3.60 2.14
CA VAL A 150 5.44 -2.50 3.11
C VAL A 150 5.97 -1.18 2.54
N CYS A 151 7.13 -1.21 1.87
CA CYS A 151 7.73 -0.02 1.25
C CYS A 151 6.88 0.51 0.10
N SER A 152 6.47 -0.33 -0.84
CA SER A 152 5.70 0.11 -2.01
C SER A 152 4.38 0.72 -1.58
N LEU A 153 3.62 0.03 -0.73
CA LEU A 153 2.36 0.55 -0.22
C LEU A 153 2.56 1.90 0.44
N THR A 154 3.51 2.03 1.37
CA THR A 154 3.73 3.30 2.08
C THR A 154 4.19 4.44 1.17
N ILE A 155 5.07 4.17 0.20
CA ILE A 155 5.56 5.19 -0.74
C ILE A 155 4.45 5.69 -1.66
N TYR A 156 3.66 4.78 -2.25
CA TYR A 156 2.62 5.18 -3.20
C TYR A 156 1.44 5.87 -2.51
N THR A 157 0.98 5.32 -1.39
CA THR A 157 -0.12 5.91 -0.59
C THR A 157 0.25 7.29 -0.02
N SER A 158 1.49 7.50 0.42
CA SER A 158 1.93 8.79 0.98
C SER A 158 2.05 9.92 -0.04
N LYS A 159 2.12 9.63 -1.35
CA LYS A 159 2.18 10.66 -2.41
C LYS A 159 0.84 11.35 -2.65
N ILE A 160 -0.29 10.67 -2.47
CA ILE A 160 -1.63 11.24 -2.66
C ILE A 160 -1.86 12.50 -1.81
N PRO A 161 -1.69 12.48 -0.47
CA PRO A 161 -1.91 13.67 0.35
C PRO A 161 -0.92 14.79 0.03
N GLN A 162 0.29 14.46 -0.46
CA GLN A 162 1.26 15.46 -0.91
C GLN A 162 0.75 16.22 -2.15
N TYR A 163 0.23 15.50 -3.15
CA TYR A 163 -0.34 16.15 -4.34
C TYR A 163 -1.57 16.99 -4.00
N MET A 164 -2.44 16.52 -3.09
CA MET A 164 -3.60 17.32 -2.65
C MET A 164 -3.16 18.59 -1.89
N LEU A 165 -2.13 18.51 -1.06
CA LEU A 165 -1.55 19.68 -0.39
C LEU A 165 -0.99 20.70 -1.38
N GLU A 166 -0.27 20.26 -2.41
CA GLU A 166 0.22 21.16 -3.46
C GLU A 166 -0.91 21.86 -4.20
N ILE A 167 -1.97 21.13 -4.55
CA ILE A 167 -3.16 21.72 -5.19
C ILE A 167 -3.80 22.75 -4.26
N LYS A 168 -3.98 22.42 -2.98
CA LYS A 168 -4.55 23.33 -1.98
C LYS A 168 -3.72 24.61 -1.82
N ASN A 169 -2.40 24.49 -1.82
CA ASN A 169 -1.50 25.64 -1.79
C ASN A 169 -1.63 26.50 -3.06
N ASN A 170 -1.71 25.88 -4.24
CA ASN A 170 -1.89 26.61 -5.49
C ASN A 170 -3.26 27.29 -5.58
N VAL A 171 -4.32 26.62 -5.13
CA VAL A 171 -5.66 27.22 -4.99
C VAL A 171 -5.64 28.41 -4.05
N ARG A 172 -4.96 28.32 -2.90
CA ARG A 172 -4.78 29.46 -1.98
C ARG A 172 -4.05 30.63 -2.64
N LEU A 173 -2.97 30.37 -3.37
CA LEU A 173 -2.25 31.41 -4.12
C LEU A 173 -3.16 32.08 -5.16
N LEU A 174 -4.02 31.31 -5.81
CA LEU A 174 -5.00 31.80 -6.78
C LEU A 174 -6.09 32.66 -6.12
N ILE A 175 -6.63 32.25 -4.97
CA ILE A 175 -7.58 33.04 -4.18
C ILE A 175 -6.99 34.40 -3.82
N ASN A 176 -5.75 34.42 -3.33
CA ASN A 176 -5.06 35.67 -2.97
C ASN A 176 -4.90 36.60 -4.18
N LYS A 177 -4.53 36.06 -5.36
CA LYS A 177 -4.47 36.86 -6.60
C LYS A 177 -5.86 37.39 -7.00
N TYR A 178 -6.91 36.62 -6.78
CA TYR A 178 -8.28 36.99 -7.10
C TYR A 178 -8.80 38.15 -6.23
N GLU A 179 -8.52 38.11 -4.93
CA GLU A 179 -8.85 39.18 -3.98
C GLU A 179 -8.10 40.48 -4.33
N VAL A 180 -6.82 40.39 -4.69
CA VAL A 180 -6.00 41.56 -5.09
C VAL A 180 -6.50 42.19 -6.40
N ASN A 181 -6.94 41.36 -7.37
CA ASN A 181 -7.33 41.83 -8.70
C ASN A 181 -8.81 42.25 -8.82
N ASN A 182 -9.61 42.20 -7.75
CA ASN A 182 -11.04 42.59 -7.74
C ASN A 182 -11.87 41.95 -8.88
N LEU A 183 -11.55 40.69 -9.23
CA LEU A 183 -12.21 39.99 -10.32
C LEU A 183 -13.67 39.63 -9.95
N LYS A 184 -14.62 39.94 -10.83
CA LYS A 184 -16.07 39.89 -10.59
C LYS A 184 -16.72 38.48 -10.61
N CYS A 185 -15.96 37.39 -10.75
CA CYS A 185 -16.53 36.05 -10.89
C CYS A 185 -16.74 35.36 -9.52
N GLU A 186 -17.79 35.79 -8.82
CA GLU A 186 -18.12 35.36 -7.47
C GLU A 186 -18.36 33.84 -7.34
N LYS A 187 -18.88 33.19 -8.39
CA LYS A 187 -19.12 31.74 -8.41
C LYS A 187 -17.82 30.93 -8.37
N GLU A 188 -16.82 31.32 -9.15
CA GLU A 188 -15.52 30.66 -9.19
C GLU A 188 -14.76 30.84 -7.89
N PHE A 189 -14.79 32.06 -7.34
CA PHE A 189 -14.20 32.38 -6.06
C PHE A 189 -14.77 31.51 -4.93
N ARG A 190 -16.10 31.33 -4.88
CA ARG A 190 -16.74 30.43 -3.90
C ARG A 190 -16.31 28.98 -4.08
N LEU A 191 -16.12 28.50 -5.31
CA LEU A 191 -15.68 27.13 -5.59
C LEU A 191 -14.22 26.91 -5.19
N LEU A 192 -13.33 27.85 -5.49
CA LEU A 192 -11.93 27.81 -5.05
C LEU A 192 -11.83 27.81 -3.52
N ARG A 193 -12.62 28.65 -2.84
CA ARG A 193 -12.67 28.70 -1.37
C ARG A 193 -13.22 27.41 -0.76
N ARG A 194 -14.13 26.73 -1.45
CA ARG A 194 -14.59 25.39 -1.06
C ARG A 194 -13.46 24.37 -1.18
N MET A 195 -12.70 24.37 -2.27
CA MET A 195 -11.54 23.49 -2.43
C MET A 195 -10.44 23.73 -1.39
N GLU A 196 -10.16 24.99 -1.05
CA GLU A 196 -9.22 25.30 0.03
C GLU A 196 -9.70 24.73 1.37
N LYS A 197 -11.01 24.76 1.63
CA LYS A 197 -11.61 24.23 2.86
C LYS A 197 -11.77 22.72 2.88
N ASN A 198 -11.72 22.03 1.73
CA ASN A 198 -11.82 20.58 1.69
C ASN A 198 -10.65 19.94 2.44
N ASP A 199 -10.97 18.84 3.13
CA ASP A 199 -10.00 18.03 3.85
C ASP A 199 -9.12 17.23 2.90
N ILE A 200 -7.87 17.01 3.32
CA ILE A 200 -6.93 16.20 2.57
C ILE A 200 -7.31 14.74 2.77
N ILE A 201 -7.47 14.01 1.67
CA ILE A 201 -7.74 12.58 1.73
C ILE A 201 -6.43 11.87 2.02
N TYR A 202 -6.36 11.26 3.20
CA TYR A 202 -5.29 10.35 3.57
C TYR A 202 -5.75 8.92 3.29
N LEU A 203 -4.93 8.15 2.57
CA LEU A 203 -5.13 6.70 2.56
C LEU A 203 -4.81 6.19 3.97
N SER A 204 -5.80 5.54 4.58
CA SER A 204 -5.69 4.87 5.86
C SER A 204 -6.08 3.41 5.68
N ALA A 205 -5.30 2.51 6.26
CA ALA A 205 -5.68 1.10 6.34
C ALA A 205 -6.62 0.91 7.53
N CYS A 206 -7.89 0.57 7.22
CA CYS A 206 -8.97 0.32 8.18
C CYS A 206 -9.17 1.43 9.25
N GLY A 207 -8.80 2.69 8.95
CA GLY A 207 -8.88 3.79 9.92
C GLY A 207 -7.83 3.74 11.05
N MET A 208 -7.10 2.63 11.21
CA MET A 208 -6.12 2.42 12.28
C MET A 208 -4.73 2.93 11.90
N VAL A 209 -4.35 2.78 10.63
CA VAL A 209 -2.98 3.03 10.17
C VAL A 209 -2.98 4.04 9.05
N SER A 210 -2.64 5.30 9.37
CA SER A 210 -2.40 6.32 8.35
C SER A 210 -1.07 6.04 7.65
N PHE A 211 -1.08 5.94 6.31
CA PHE A 211 0.13 5.69 5.55
C PHE A 211 1.00 6.95 5.45
N GLN A 212 1.79 7.18 6.50
CA GLN A 212 2.80 8.23 6.53
C GLN A 212 4.20 7.63 6.40
N LYS A 213 5.17 8.44 5.97
CA LYS A 213 6.59 8.00 5.93
C LYS A 213 7.11 7.58 7.32
N SER A 214 6.51 8.12 8.39
CA SER A 214 6.77 7.73 9.78
C SER A 214 6.37 6.27 10.07
N LEU A 215 5.40 5.71 9.35
CA LEU A 215 5.02 4.30 9.46
C LEU A 215 6.20 3.39 9.13
N LEU A 216 6.92 3.65 8.04
CA LEU A 216 8.11 2.88 7.68
C LEU A 216 9.15 2.93 8.80
N LEU A 217 9.42 4.13 9.33
CA LEU A 217 10.39 4.29 10.41
C LEU A 217 9.96 3.52 11.67
N SER A 218 8.68 3.57 12.02
CA SER A 218 8.12 2.79 13.12
C SER A 218 8.21 1.29 12.87
N ALA A 219 7.90 0.84 11.64
CA ALA A 219 7.96 -0.56 11.25
C ALA A 219 9.39 -1.10 11.38
N PHE A 220 10.38 -0.41 10.80
CA PHE A 220 11.79 -0.76 10.94
C PHE A 220 12.26 -0.73 12.40
N GLY A 221 11.85 0.29 13.17
CA GLY A 221 12.18 0.40 14.59
C GLY A 221 11.61 -0.75 15.41
N THR A 222 10.36 -1.15 15.17
CA THR A 222 9.76 -2.32 15.82
C THR A 222 10.46 -3.60 15.42
N PHE A 223 10.78 -3.77 14.13
CA PHE A 223 11.53 -4.93 13.63
C PHE A 223 12.87 -5.10 14.33
N PHE A 224 13.64 -4.02 14.40
CA PHE A 224 14.94 -4.01 15.05
C PHE A 224 14.82 -4.29 16.56
N THR A 225 13.81 -3.72 17.21
CA THR A 225 13.57 -3.94 18.64
C THR A 225 13.21 -5.40 18.93
N TYR A 226 12.34 -6.02 18.12
CA TYR A 226 12.00 -7.43 18.26
C TYR A 226 13.16 -8.36 17.93
N ALA A 227 13.99 -8.02 16.93
CA ALA A 227 15.22 -8.77 16.64
C ALA A 227 16.13 -8.83 17.87
N LEU A 228 16.42 -7.68 18.48
CA LEU A 228 17.24 -7.60 19.69
C LEU A 228 16.65 -8.31 20.90
N LEU A 229 15.32 -8.27 21.06
CA LEU A 229 14.64 -8.97 22.15
C LEU A 229 14.74 -10.48 22.01
N ILE A 230 14.60 -11.01 20.79
CA ILE A 230 14.66 -12.44 20.53
C ILE A 230 16.11 -12.95 20.60
N GLU A 231 17.09 -12.18 20.12
CA GLU A 231 18.52 -12.53 20.25
C GLU A 231 18.97 -12.63 21.72
N LYS A 232 18.34 -11.87 22.62
CA LYS A 232 18.66 -11.87 24.05
C LYS A 232 17.89 -12.94 24.85
N SER A 233 16.90 -13.59 24.24
CA SER A 233 16.04 -14.60 24.90
C SER A 233 16.60 -16.01 24.74
#